data_AF-A0A9W8TPG8-F1
#
_entry.id   AF-A0A9W8TPG8-F1
#
_cell.length_a   1.000
_cell.length_b   1.000
_cell.length_c   1.000
_cell.angle_alpha   90.00
_cell.angle_beta   90.00
_cell.angle_gamma   90.00
#
_symmetry.space_group_name_H-M   'P 1'
#
loop_
_entity.id
_entity.type
_entity.pdbx_description
1 polymer ?
#
loop_
_entity_poly.entity_id
_entity_poly.type
_entity_poly.pdbx_seq_one_letter_code
_entity_poly.pdbx_strand_id
1 'polypeptide(L)'
;MHSPSLSPYSEGGSDVVALLPDQDKTPYEGLNEAKSPSTRTLHLGPPAKSAVNYRIETVDGLPDSIFTGSRNAPSDAAWAELLTGSNMIIYPEEAQIMGFQSLELRNRSGSVGSLTVYHELHCIKLIRHWFYYEYYYPNQTKAEYDEALGHVEHCLETLRLSAMCHGDITVRPFEWLRDDTGRVIGPTVKSGALHQCVDWDRLSACKVNTNLDLRDSTKHNND
;
A
#
# COMPACT_ATOMS: atom_id res chain seq x y z
N MET A 1 20.83 35.58 0.65
CA MET A 1 21.45 35.08 -0.59
C MET A 1 22.54 34.09 -0.21
N HIS A 2 22.32 32.80 -0.52
CA HIS A 2 23.30 31.77 -0.88
C HIS A 2 22.69 30.39 -0.59
N SER A 3 22.21 29.77 -1.66
CA SER A 3 21.83 28.36 -1.74
C SER A 3 23.08 27.49 -1.77
N PRO A 4 23.07 26.27 -1.19
CA PRO A 4 24.13 25.31 -1.45
C PRO A 4 23.92 24.64 -2.81
N SER A 5 25.00 24.60 -3.57
CA SER A 5 25.17 23.90 -4.84
C SER A 5 25.09 22.39 -4.66
N LEU A 6 24.28 21.71 -5.48
CA LEU A 6 24.36 20.26 -5.67
C LEU A 6 25.35 19.94 -6.80
N SER A 7 26.24 19.00 -6.48
CA SER A 7 27.31 18.44 -7.33
C SER A 7 26.76 17.71 -8.55
N PRO A 8 27.47 17.68 -9.70
CA PRO A 8 26.98 17.08 -10.94
C PRO A 8 27.17 15.55 -10.93
N TYR A 9 26.09 14.82 -11.22
CA TYR A 9 26.21 13.42 -11.63
C TYR A 9 26.80 13.38 -13.03
N SER A 10 27.95 12.71 -13.15
CA SER A 10 28.68 12.46 -14.38
C SER A 10 27.92 11.51 -15.31
N GLU A 11 28.05 11.81 -16.60
CA GLU A 11 27.49 11.13 -17.76
C GLU A 11 27.73 9.62 -17.80
N GLY A 12 26.67 8.89 -18.14
CA GLY A 12 26.71 7.53 -18.68
C GLY A 12 25.65 7.46 -19.78
N GLY A 13 26.07 7.71 -21.01
CA GLY A 13 25.19 7.81 -22.17
C GLY A 13 24.33 6.57 -22.38
N SER A 14 23.03 6.80 -22.59
CA SER A 14 22.17 5.89 -23.33
C SER A 14 21.22 6.76 -24.15
N ASP A 15 21.55 6.90 -25.43
CA ASP A 15 20.66 7.47 -26.44
C ASP A 15 19.40 6.60 -26.54
N VAL A 16 18.35 6.94 -25.80
CA VAL A 16 17.01 6.41 -26.04
C VAL A 16 16.38 7.27 -27.12
N VAL A 17 16.70 6.99 -28.38
CA VAL A 17 15.95 7.50 -29.53
C VAL A 17 14.67 6.66 -29.62
N ALA A 18 13.51 7.26 -29.30
CA ALA A 18 12.22 6.62 -29.53
C ALA A 18 12.02 6.40 -31.04
N LEU A 19 12.11 5.14 -31.48
CA LEU A 19 11.91 4.74 -32.87
C LEU A 19 10.41 4.60 -33.18
N LEU A 20 10.00 5.07 -34.35
CA LEU A 20 8.67 4.80 -34.94
C LEU A 20 8.63 3.33 -35.44
N PRO A 21 7.47 2.64 -35.40
CA PRO A 21 7.43 1.18 -35.53
C PRO A 21 7.52 0.69 -36.98
N ASP A 22 8.22 -0.43 -37.22
CA ASP A 22 8.06 -1.24 -38.42
C ASP A 22 7.84 -2.73 -38.09
N GLN A 23 6.98 -3.34 -38.91
CA GLN A 23 6.34 -4.64 -38.77
C GLN A 23 7.26 -5.75 -39.29
N ASP A 24 7.75 -6.62 -38.42
CA ASP A 24 7.95 -8.06 -38.64
C ASP A 24 8.99 -8.64 -37.68
N LYS A 25 8.65 -9.82 -37.14
CA LYS A 25 9.49 -10.85 -36.45
C LYS A 25 9.27 -10.98 -34.94
N THR A 26 8.51 -12.02 -34.61
CA THR A 26 8.51 -12.70 -33.31
C THR A 26 9.69 -13.69 -33.22
N PRO A 27 10.34 -13.81 -32.05
CA PRO A 27 10.68 -15.16 -31.59
C PRO A 27 10.63 -15.29 -30.05
N TYR A 28 9.68 -16.05 -29.54
CA TYR A 28 9.76 -16.64 -28.20
C TYR A 28 9.30 -18.09 -28.27
N GLU A 29 10.15 -18.95 -28.83
CA GLU A 29 10.11 -20.39 -28.57
C GLU A 29 11.04 -20.69 -27.38
N GLY A 30 10.51 -21.37 -26.36
CA GLY A 30 11.31 -22.17 -25.43
C GLY A 30 11.70 -21.52 -24.10
N LEU A 31 10.75 -21.43 -23.17
CA LEU A 31 11.06 -21.44 -21.73
C LEU A 31 10.41 -22.67 -21.11
N ASN A 32 11.26 -23.63 -20.76
CA ASN A 32 10.89 -24.89 -20.12
C ASN A 32 10.19 -24.65 -18.78
N GLU A 33 9.12 -25.40 -18.58
CA GLU A 33 8.23 -25.39 -17.41
C GLU A 33 9.00 -25.65 -16.10
N ALA A 34 9.20 -24.60 -15.31
CA ALA A 34 9.47 -24.76 -13.88
C ALA A 34 8.19 -25.30 -13.22
N LYS A 35 8.29 -26.47 -12.58
CA LYS A 35 7.17 -27.08 -11.83
C LYS A 35 6.57 -26.06 -10.85
N SER A 36 5.32 -25.67 -11.11
CA SER A 36 4.53 -24.78 -10.26
C SER A 36 4.57 -25.28 -8.80
N PRO A 37 4.80 -24.40 -7.81
CA PRO A 37 4.47 -24.70 -6.43
C PRO A 37 2.99 -25.10 -6.39
N SER A 38 2.64 -26.06 -5.52
CA SER A 38 1.26 -26.52 -5.38
C SER A 38 0.32 -25.34 -5.23
N THR A 39 -0.74 -25.32 -6.02
CA THR A 39 -1.76 -24.28 -6.04
C THR A 39 -2.47 -24.26 -4.69
N ARG A 40 -1.93 -23.53 -3.70
CA ARG A 40 -2.71 -23.10 -2.54
C ARG A 40 -3.76 -22.14 -3.08
N THR A 41 -4.98 -22.62 -3.26
CA THR A 41 -6.12 -21.76 -3.54
C THR A 41 -6.21 -20.73 -2.42
N LEU A 42 -6.04 -19.45 -2.75
CA LEU A 42 -6.24 -18.36 -1.80
C LEU A 42 -7.72 -18.33 -1.42
N HIS A 43 -8.05 -18.89 -0.27
CA HIS A 43 -9.37 -18.76 0.32
C HIS A 43 -9.44 -17.41 1.03
N LEU A 44 -9.78 -16.36 0.27
CA LEU A 44 -10.30 -15.12 0.87
C LEU A 44 -11.52 -15.53 1.70
N GLY A 45 -11.49 -15.24 3.00
CA GLY A 45 -12.57 -15.58 3.90
C GLY A 45 -13.93 -15.06 3.40
N PRO A 46 -15.05 -15.73 3.75
CA PRO A 46 -16.40 -15.36 3.34
C PRO A 46 -16.77 -13.86 3.44
N PRO A 47 -16.30 -13.08 4.44
CA PRO A 47 -16.68 -11.68 4.58
C PRO A 47 -16.09 -10.82 3.46
N ALA A 48 -14.79 -10.98 3.16
CA ALA A 48 -14.11 -10.13 2.19
C ALA A 48 -14.48 -10.49 0.75
N LYS A 49 -14.56 -11.80 0.43
CA LYS A 49 -14.76 -12.25 -0.96
C LYS A 49 -16.09 -11.80 -1.56
N SER A 50 -17.15 -11.70 -0.75
CA SER A 50 -18.46 -11.22 -1.18
C SER A 50 -18.55 -9.69 -1.33
N ALA A 51 -17.62 -8.96 -0.71
CA ALA A 51 -17.55 -7.50 -0.77
C ALA A 51 -16.63 -6.96 -1.87
N VAL A 52 -15.79 -7.80 -2.49
CA VAL A 52 -14.89 -7.37 -3.56
C VAL A 52 -15.67 -7.14 -4.85
N ASN A 53 -15.94 -5.86 -5.11
CA ASN A 53 -16.34 -5.36 -6.42
C ASN A 53 -15.19 -4.54 -7.01
N TYR A 54 -15.10 -4.47 -8.34
CA TYR A 54 -14.10 -3.63 -9.02
C TYR A 54 -14.77 -2.47 -9.75
N ARG A 55 -14.06 -1.34 -9.82
CA ARG A 55 -14.41 -0.14 -10.56
C ARG A 55 -13.19 0.39 -11.32
N ILE A 56 -13.43 1.10 -12.41
CA ILE A 56 -12.36 1.75 -13.18
C ILE A 56 -12.21 3.18 -12.67
N GLU A 57 -11.01 3.52 -12.19
CA GLU A 57 -10.72 4.84 -11.63
C GLU A 57 -9.35 5.35 -12.07
N THR A 58 -9.18 6.67 -12.09
CA THR A 58 -7.86 7.28 -12.23
C THR A 58 -7.12 7.23 -10.89
N VAL A 59 -5.88 6.77 -10.89
CA VAL A 59 -5.01 6.77 -9.71
C VAL A 59 -3.89 7.79 -9.92
N ASP A 60 -4.23 9.05 -9.65
CA ASP A 60 -3.29 10.17 -9.69
C ASP A 60 -3.16 10.81 -8.32
N GLY A 61 -1.92 10.94 -7.85
CA GLY A 61 -1.63 11.73 -6.65
C GLY A 61 -1.82 13.22 -6.93
N LEU A 62 -2.47 13.94 -6.01
CA LEU A 62 -2.73 15.37 -6.10
C LEU A 62 -2.06 16.16 -4.95
N PRO A 63 -1.80 17.47 -5.16
CA PRO A 63 -1.05 18.32 -4.22
C PRO A 63 -1.75 18.62 -2.87
N ASP A 64 -3.08 18.57 -2.79
CA ASP A 64 -3.87 18.96 -1.60
C ASP A 64 -4.75 17.83 -1.02
N SER A 65 -4.21 16.61 -0.88
CA SER A 65 -4.92 15.53 -0.18
C SER A 65 -4.85 15.70 1.34
N ILE A 66 -5.96 15.43 2.05
CA ILE A 66 -5.98 15.38 3.54
C ILE A 66 -4.99 14.33 4.10
N PHE A 67 -4.62 13.34 3.28
CA PHE A 67 -3.68 12.30 3.63
C PHE A 67 -2.21 12.70 3.36
N THR A 68 -1.97 13.80 2.63
CA THR A 68 -0.64 14.32 2.25
C THR A 68 -0.40 15.75 2.75
N GLY A 69 0.84 16.25 2.68
CA GLY A 69 1.13 17.68 2.72
C GLY A 69 0.98 18.44 4.05
N SER A 70 0.49 17.83 5.14
CA SER A 70 0.41 18.56 6.42
C SER A 70 0.45 17.67 7.68
N ARG A 71 1.30 18.08 8.65
CA ARG A 71 1.30 17.58 10.04
C ARG A 71 0.25 18.35 10.82
N ASN A 72 -0.98 17.85 10.85
CA ASN A 72 -2.06 18.49 11.61
C ASN A 72 -3.10 17.48 12.09
N ALA A 73 -3.85 17.89 13.11
CA ALA A 73 -4.90 17.05 13.69
C ALA A 73 -5.96 16.56 12.69
N PRO A 74 -6.42 17.37 11.70
CA PRO A 74 -7.33 16.88 10.66
C PRO A 74 -6.77 15.71 9.84
N SER A 75 -5.50 15.80 9.41
CA SER A 75 -4.83 14.72 8.67
C SER A 75 -4.68 13.47 9.53
N ASP A 76 -4.29 13.62 10.79
CA ASP A 76 -4.13 12.50 11.71
C ASP A 76 -5.46 11.81 12.04
N ALA A 77 -6.54 12.59 12.15
CA ALA A 77 -7.90 12.07 12.31
C ALA A 77 -8.36 11.31 11.06
N ALA A 78 -8.10 11.83 9.85
CA ALA A 78 -8.42 11.13 8.61
C ALA A 78 -7.66 9.79 8.51
N TRP A 79 -6.38 9.76 8.87
CA TRP A 79 -5.58 8.52 8.92
C TRP A 79 -6.04 7.55 10.02
N ALA A 80 -6.51 8.05 11.15
CA ALA A 80 -7.10 7.21 12.19
C ALA A 80 -8.40 6.58 11.70
N GLU A 81 -9.29 7.38 11.11
CA GLU A 81 -10.58 6.92 10.59
C GLU A 81 -10.41 5.92 9.44
N LEU A 82 -9.46 6.17 8.54
CA LEU A 82 -9.14 5.24 7.46
C LEU A 82 -8.73 3.85 7.97
N LEU A 83 -8.12 3.77 9.15
CA LEU A 83 -7.69 2.53 9.79
C LEU A 83 -8.70 2.00 10.82
N THR A 84 -9.83 2.69 11.03
CA THR A 84 -10.91 2.20 11.90
C THR A 84 -11.38 0.84 11.38
N GLY A 85 -11.48 -0.14 12.30
CA GLY A 85 -11.87 -1.50 11.95
C GLY A 85 -10.85 -2.28 11.15
N SER A 86 -9.56 -1.95 11.27
CA SER A 86 -8.49 -2.74 10.69
C SER A 86 -8.43 -4.18 11.22
N ASN A 87 -8.85 -4.39 12.48
CA ASN A 87 -8.86 -5.70 13.11
C ASN A 87 -10.26 -6.31 13.07
N MET A 88 -10.31 -7.61 12.86
CA MET A 88 -11.55 -8.38 12.76
C MET A 88 -11.43 -9.70 13.52
N ILE A 89 -12.58 -10.28 13.86
CA ILE A 89 -12.67 -11.67 14.32
C ILE A 89 -12.67 -12.58 13.09
N ILE A 90 -11.81 -13.58 13.11
CA ILE A 90 -11.82 -14.73 12.20
C ILE A 90 -12.46 -15.88 12.96
N TYR A 91 -13.60 -16.36 12.48
CA TYR A 91 -14.29 -17.46 13.13
C TYR A 91 -13.54 -18.79 12.93
N PRO A 92 -13.65 -19.77 13.86
CA PRO A 92 -12.87 -21.01 13.81
C PRO A 92 -12.98 -21.78 12.48
N GLU A 93 -14.16 -21.78 11.88
CA GLU A 93 -14.42 -22.40 10.57
C GLU A 93 -13.65 -21.69 9.43
N GLU A 94 -13.56 -20.37 9.47
CA GLU A 94 -12.80 -19.57 8.51
C GLU A 94 -11.29 -19.77 8.69
N ALA A 95 -10.81 -19.78 9.95
CA ALA A 95 -9.41 -20.03 10.28
C ALA A 95 -8.96 -21.42 9.80
N GLN A 96 -9.81 -22.44 9.96
CA GLN A 96 -9.54 -23.79 9.48
C GLN A 96 -9.41 -23.83 7.95
N ILE A 97 -10.27 -23.11 7.22
CA ILE A 97 -10.22 -23.00 5.76
C ILE A 97 -8.93 -22.29 5.31
N MET A 98 -8.54 -21.23 6.01
CA MET A 98 -7.35 -20.44 5.67
C MET A 98 -6.03 -21.15 6.01
N GLY A 99 -6.06 -22.11 6.94
CA GLY A 99 -4.90 -22.95 7.28
C GLY A 99 -3.78 -22.20 7.99
N PHE A 100 -4.09 -21.11 8.69
CA PHE A 100 -3.15 -20.41 9.57
C PHE A 100 -3.65 -20.37 11.02
N GLN A 101 -2.73 -20.13 11.95
CA GLN A 101 -3.03 -19.90 13.35
C GLN A 101 -2.88 -18.41 13.65
N SER A 102 -3.76 -17.87 14.48
CA SER A 102 -3.67 -16.50 14.98
C SER A 102 -3.96 -16.48 16.49
N LEU A 103 -3.90 -15.28 17.08
CA LEU A 103 -4.20 -15.08 18.50
C LEU A 103 -5.68 -15.34 18.76
N GLU A 104 -5.98 -16.36 19.56
CA GLU A 104 -7.33 -16.72 19.98
C GLU A 104 -7.89 -15.71 20.98
N LEU A 105 -9.17 -15.39 20.83
CA LEU A 105 -9.91 -14.62 21.82
C LEU A 105 -10.08 -15.46 23.11
N ARG A 106 -10.09 -14.78 24.26
CA ARG A 106 -10.22 -15.44 25.58
C ARG A 106 -11.47 -16.34 25.67
N ASN A 107 -12.58 -15.91 25.07
CA ASN A 107 -13.84 -16.65 25.04
C ASN A 107 -13.90 -17.75 23.97
N ARG A 108 -12.81 -17.98 23.22
CA ARG A 108 -12.70 -18.99 22.14
C ARG A 108 -13.73 -18.81 21.01
N SER A 109 -14.30 -17.61 20.86
CA SER A 109 -15.27 -17.32 19.79
C SER A 109 -14.62 -17.17 18.41
N GLY A 110 -13.29 -17.06 18.35
CA GLY A 110 -12.51 -16.92 17.14
C GLY A 110 -11.11 -16.40 17.44
N SER A 111 -10.39 -16.07 16.38
CA SER A 111 -9.05 -15.49 16.45
C SER A 111 -9.00 -14.09 15.84
N VAL A 112 -7.98 -13.31 16.16
CA VAL A 112 -7.81 -11.94 15.65
C VAL A 112 -7.16 -11.96 14.27
N GLY A 113 -7.65 -11.13 13.35
CA GLY A 113 -7.05 -10.95 12.04
C GLY A 113 -7.17 -9.53 11.51
N SER A 114 -6.54 -9.29 10.36
CA SER A 114 -6.66 -8.04 9.62
C SER A 114 -6.58 -8.33 8.12
N LEU A 115 -7.28 -7.55 7.30
CA LEU A 115 -7.10 -7.60 5.86
C LEU A 115 -5.74 -6.98 5.49
N THR A 116 -5.02 -7.59 4.54
CA THR A 116 -3.69 -7.12 4.12
C THR A 116 -3.67 -5.66 3.68
N VAL A 117 -4.72 -5.17 3.02
CA VAL A 117 -4.83 -3.75 2.62
C VAL A 117 -4.75 -2.80 3.82
N TYR A 118 -5.21 -3.21 5.00
CA TYR A 118 -5.07 -2.40 6.20
C TYR A 118 -3.68 -2.41 6.79
N HIS A 119 -2.99 -3.54 6.68
CA HIS A 119 -1.58 -3.59 7.03
C HIS A 119 -0.78 -2.67 6.10
N GLU A 120 -1.07 -2.68 4.79
CA GLU A 120 -0.45 -1.76 3.82
C GLU A 120 -0.75 -0.29 4.14
N LEU A 121 -2.02 0.05 4.44
CA LEU A 121 -2.38 1.41 4.85
C LEU A 121 -1.70 1.83 6.17
N HIS A 122 -1.54 0.90 7.12
CA HIS A 122 -0.77 1.13 8.33
C HIS A 122 0.71 1.39 8.02
N CYS A 123 1.31 0.61 7.12
CA CYS A 123 2.68 0.82 6.65
C CYS A 123 2.86 2.20 6.01
N ILE A 124 1.92 2.63 5.15
CA ILE A 124 1.96 3.97 4.54
C ILE A 124 1.87 5.06 5.61
N LYS A 125 1.01 4.90 6.61
CA LYS A 125 0.92 5.83 7.75
C LYS A 125 2.22 5.92 8.54
N LEU A 126 2.89 4.79 8.80
CA LEU A 126 4.18 4.78 9.50
C LEU A 126 5.30 5.47 8.69
N ILE A 127 5.34 5.25 7.37
CA ILE A 127 6.27 5.97 6.48
C ILE A 127 5.97 7.47 6.50
N ARG A 128 4.69 7.87 6.50
CA ARG A 128 4.31 9.28 6.70
C ARG A 128 4.83 9.82 8.03
N HIS A 129 4.67 9.07 9.12
CA HIS A 129 5.19 9.49 10.44
C HIS A 129 6.72 9.62 10.42
N TRP A 130 7.42 8.74 9.69
CA TRP A 130 8.87 8.80 9.53
C TRP A 130 9.35 10.07 8.83
N PHE A 131 8.67 10.53 7.76
CA PHE A 131 8.99 11.82 7.13
C PHE A 131 8.88 13.02 8.09
N TYR A 132 8.14 12.84 9.17
CA TYR A 132 7.86 13.84 10.19
C TYR A 132 8.31 13.36 11.57
N TYR A 133 9.41 12.60 11.62
CA TYR A 133 9.85 11.86 12.81
C TYR A 133 9.89 12.74 14.07
N GLU A 134 10.52 13.92 13.99
CA GLU A 134 10.65 14.84 15.13
C GLU A 134 9.30 15.28 15.71
N TYR A 135 8.25 15.31 14.90
CA TYR A 135 6.91 15.69 15.33
C TYR A 135 6.15 14.52 15.98
N TYR A 136 6.23 13.31 15.39
CA TYR A 136 5.48 12.15 15.89
C TYR A 136 6.21 11.37 17.00
N TYR A 137 7.53 11.49 17.04
CA TYR A 137 8.41 10.79 17.97
C TYR A 137 9.36 11.78 18.67
N PRO A 138 8.84 12.78 19.40
CA PRO A 138 9.69 13.69 20.15
C PRO A 138 10.38 12.95 21.29
N ASN A 139 11.62 13.33 21.59
CA ASN A 139 12.38 12.87 22.77
C ASN A 139 12.61 11.34 22.84
N GLN A 140 12.69 10.65 21.71
CA GLN A 140 13.01 9.22 21.71
C GLN A 140 14.46 8.95 22.10
N THR A 141 14.66 7.84 22.80
CA THR A 141 15.96 7.21 23.02
C THR A 141 16.51 6.61 21.71
N LYS A 142 17.80 6.27 21.70
CA LYS A 142 18.41 5.58 20.55
C LYS A 142 17.73 4.23 20.25
N ALA A 143 17.32 3.50 21.29
CA ALA A 143 16.66 2.21 21.13
C ALA A 143 15.30 2.36 20.44
N GLU A 144 14.49 3.33 20.86
CA GLU A 144 13.18 3.59 20.25
C GLU A 144 13.32 4.13 18.82
N TYR A 145 14.35 4.94 18.54
CA TYR A 145 14.68 5.34 17.18
C TYR A 145 14.98 4.12 16.29
N ASP A 146 15.81 3.19 16.76
CA ASP A 146 16.19 2.00 15.99
C ASP A 146 15.01 1.06 15.76
N GLU A 147 14.13 0.92 16.74
CA GLU A 147 12.87 0.19 16.60
C GLU A 147 11.96 0.83 15.55
N ALA A 148 11.76 2.15 15.61
CA ALA A 148 10.95 2.89 14.65
C ALA A 148 11.51 2.77 13.22
N LEU A 149 12.83 2.89 13.06
CA LEU A 149 13.50 2.71 11.78
C LEU A 149 13.29 1.29 11.24
N GLY A 150 13.55 0.26 12.04
CA GLY A 150 13.37 -1.13 11.62
C GLY A 150 11.92 -1.44 11.22
N HIS A 151 10.94 -0.84 11.91
CA HIS A 151 9.53 -0.97 11.53
C HIS A 151 9.25 -0.30 10.18
N VAL A 152 9.79 0.89 9.92
CA VAL A 152 9.62 1.58 8.64
C VAL A 152 10.30 0.81 7.49
N GLU A 153 11.47 0.20 7.72
CA GLU A 153 12.12 -0.67 6.72
C GLU A 153 11.27 -1.90 6.40
N HIS A 154 10.71 -2.56 7.42
CA HIS A 154 9.75 -3.66 7.23
C HIS A 154 8.50 -3.22 6.44
N CYS A 155 7.99 -2.02 6.73
CA CYS A 155 6.85 -1.43 6.04
C CYS A 155 7.15 -1.19 4.55
N LEU A 156 8.34 -0.66 4.23
CA LEU A 156 8.78 -0.46 2.85
C LEU A 156 8.87 -1.79 2.09
N GLU A 157 9.44 -2.83 2.70
CA GLU A 157 9.54 -4.13 2.05
C GLU A 157 8.17 -4.79 1.86
N THR A 158 7.27 -4.66 2.83
CA THR A 158 5.89 -5.14 2.72
C THR A 158 5.16 -4.47 1.56
N LEU A 159 5.29 -3.14 1.42
CA LEU A 159 4.66 -2.41 0.32
C LEU A 159 5.27 -2.77 -1.04
N ARG A 160 6.59 -2.98 -1.12
CA ARG A 160 7.26 -3.43 -2.35
C ARG A 160 6.74 -4.80 -2.78
N LEU A 161 6.68 -5.76 -1.85
CA LEU A 161 6.17 -7.11 -2.12
C LEU A 161 4.69 -7.09 -2.48
N SER A 162 3.89 -6.26 -1.82
CA SER A 162 2.46 -6.08 -2.14
C SER A 162 2.28 -5.52 -3.55
N ALA A 163 3.02 -4.48 -3.93
CA ALA A 163 2.95 -3.91 -5.26
C ALA A 163 3.27 -4.96 -6.35
N MET A 164 4.29 -5.79 -6.11
CA MET A 164 4.62 -6.91 -7.01
C MET A 164 3.56 -8.01 -7.02
N CYS A 165 2.94 -8.30 -5.88
CA CYS A 165 1.87 -9.28 -5.75
C CYS A 165 0.61 -8.87 -6.52
N HIS A 166 0.21 -7.60 -6.40
CA HIS A 166 -0.96 -7.05 -7.07
C HIS A 166 -0.70 -6.79 -8.56
N GLY A 167 0.53 -6.41 -8.93
CA GLY A 167 1.00 -6.41 -10.31
C GLY A 167 0.15 -5.59 -11.27
N ASP A 168 -0.08 -4.31 -10.95
CA ASP A 168 -0.90 -3.43 -11.80
C ASP A 168 -0.31 -3.31 -13.22
N ILE A 169 -1.06 -3.80 -14.20
CA ILE A 169 -0.67 -3.87 -15.61
C ILE A 169 -1.09 -2.62 -16.41
N THR A 170 -1.63 -1.59 -15.75
CA THR A 170 -2.05 -0.35 -16.41
C THR A 170 -0.86 0.37 -17.03
N VAL A 171 -0.91 0.63 -18.34
CA VAL A 171 0.14 1.36 -19.05
C VAL A 171 0.02 2.85 -18.74
N ARG A 172 1.08 3.44 -18.18
CA ARG A 172 1.19 4.89 -18.00
C ARG A 172 1.96 5.52 -19.16
N PRO A 173 1.32 6.35 -20.01
CA PRO A 173 2.03 7.04 -21.08
C PRO A 173 2.99 8.10 -20.52
N PHE A 174 3.96 8.50 -21.32
CA PHE A 174 4.88 9.60 -21.00
C PHE A 174 4.46 10.89 -21.70
N GLU A 175 4.85 12.02 -21.12
CA GLU A 175 4.72 13.35 -21.71
C GLU A 175 5.96 14.22 -21.43
N TRP A 176 6.05 15.37 -22.08
CA TRP A 176 7.15 16.31 -21.87
C TRP A 176 6.85 17.22 -20.68
N LEU A 177 7.67 17.13 -19.64
CA LEU A 177 7.66 18.10 -18.54
C LEU A 177 8.19 19.44 -19.05
N ARG A 178 7.48 20.52 -18.70
CA ARG A 178 7.84 21.88 -19.07
C ARG A 178 7.97 22.75 -17.81
N ASP A 179 8.93 23.66 -17.82
CA ASP A 179 9.04 24.70 -16.78
C ASP A 179 8.03 25.83 -17.00
N ASP A 180 8.00 26.80 -16.08
CA ASP A 180 7.10 27.97 -16.11
C ASP A 180 7.25 28.85 -17.37
N THR A 181 8.36 28.67 -18.11
CA THR A 181 8.61 29.38 -19.39
C THR A 181 8.16 28.57 -20.61
N GLY A 182 7.64 27.36 -20.39
CA GLY A 182 7.22 26.43 -21.44
C GLY A 182 8.34 25.59 -22.05
N ARG A 183 9.58 25.73 -21.54
CA ARG A 183 10.74 24.98 -22.04
C ARG A 183 10.67 23.53 -21.58
N VAL A 184 10.93 22.59 -22.48
CA VAL A 184 11.01 21.16 -22.16
C VAL A 184 12.21 20.92 -21.26
N ILE A 185 11.97 20.27 -20.11
CA ILE A 185 13.02 19.95 -19.12
C ILE A 185 13.25 18.44 -18.96
N GLY A 186 12.40 17.60 -19.55
CA GLY A 186 12.59 16.15 -19.62
C GLY A 186 11.28 15.38 -19.85
N PRO A 187 11.35 14.06 -20.03
CA PRO A 187 10.17 13.21 -20.04
C PRO A 187 9.64 13.03 -18.59
N THR A 188 8.34 12.94 -18.44
CA THR A 188 7.66 12.57 -17.19
C THR A 188 6.53 11.60 -17.48
N VAL A 189 6.07 10.90 -16.45
CA VAL A 189 4.88 10.04 -16.56
C VAL A 189 3.65 10.94 -16.61
N LYS A 190 2.77 10.68 -17.59
CA LYS A 190 1.50 11.37 -17.72
C LYS A 190 0.53 10.90 -16.64
N SER A 191 -0.19 11.85 -16.05
CA SER A 191 -1.32 11.57 -15.16
C SER A 191 -2.57 11.14 -15.94
N GLY A 192 -3.50 10.47 -15.27
CA GLY A 192 -4.81 10.11 -15.82
C GLY A 192 -4.89 8.68 -16.34
N ALA A 193 -3.95 7.81 -15.96
CA ALA A 193 -4.04 6.39 -16.29
C ALA A 193 -5.26 5.77 -15.57
N LEU A 194 -5.98 4.89 -16.25
CA LEU A 194 -7.18 4.23 -15.72
C LEU A 194 -6.81 2.86 -15.18
N HIS A 195 -7.12 2.62 -13.91
CA HIS A 195 -6.79 1.41 -13.17
C HIS A 195 -8.07 0.63 -12.85
N GLN A 196 -7.96 -0.69 -12.76
CA GLN A 196 -9.01 -1.52 -12.16
C GLN A 196 -8.78 -1.59 -10.65
N CYS A 197 -9.60 -0.87 -9.89
CA CYS A 197 -9.49 -0.75 -8.44
C CYS A 197 -10.59 -1.52 -7.74
N VAL A 198 -10.30 -2.05 -6.55
CA VAL A 198 -11.36 -2.53 -5.65
C VAL A 198 -12.23 -1.33 -5.25
N ASP A 199 -13.54 -1.54 -5.23
CA ASP A 199 -14.52 -0.58 -4.74
C ASP A 199 -14.33 -0.37 -3.23
N TRP A 200 -13.54 0.65 -2.88
CA TRP A 200 -13.09 0.90 -1.51
C TRP A 200 -14.25 1.11 -0.54
N ASP A 201 -15.30 1.81 -0.97
CA ASP A 201 -16.46 2.11 -0.12
C ASP A 201 -17.20 0.83 0.26
N ARG A 202 -17.32 -0.11 -0.68
CA ARG A 202 -17.90 -1.43 -0.40
C ARG A 202 -17.02 -2.28 0.50
N LEU A 203 -15.71 -2.34 0.21
CA LEU A 203 -14.79 -3.11 1.03
C LEU A 203 -14.70 -2.57 2.45
N SER A 204 -14.69 -1.24 2.62
CA SER A 204 -14.64 -0.59 3.93
C SER A 204 -15.92 -0.77 4.74
N ALA A 205 -17.09 -0.72 4.10
CA ALA A 205 -18.38 -0.95 4.78
C ALA A 205 -18.56 -2.39 5.30
N CYS A 206 -18.02 -3.39 4.61
CA CYS A 206 -18.10 -4.81 5.03
C CYS A 206 -17.57 -5.04 6.47
N LYS A 207 -16.63 -4.21 6.90
CA LYS A 207 -15.86 -4.37 8.12
C LYS A 207 -16.62 -3.97 9.38
N VAL A 208 -17.69 -3.19 9.24
CA VAL A 208 -18.51 -2.70 10.36
C VAL A 208 -19.12 -3.86 11.16
N ASN A 209 -19.31 -5.03 10.54
CA ASN A 209 -20.00 -6.18 11.17
C ASN A 209 -19.08 -7.18 11.88
N THR A 210 -17.75 -7.07 11.74
CA THR A 210 -16.78 -8.00 12.38
C THR A 210 -15.63 -7.29 13.10
N ASN A 211 -15.71 -5.95 13.21
CA ASN A 211 -14.69 -5.10 13.80
C ASN A 211 -14.41 -5.46 15.27
N LEU A 212 -13.12 -5.61 15.59
CA LEU A 212 -12.62 -5.80 16.94
C LEU A 212 -11.70 -4.62 17.34
N ASP A 213 -12.13 -3.83 18.32
CA ASP A 213 -11.22 -2.85 18.93
C ASP A 213 -10.35 -3.53 19.99
N LEU A 214 -9.07 -3.72 19.68
CA LEU A 214 -8.08 -4.31 20.59
C LEU A 214 -7.74 -3.41 21.78
N ARG A 215 -8.15 -2.14 21.75
CA ARG A 215 -7.94 -1.17 22.85
C ARG A 215 -9.15 -1.07 23.78
N ASP A 216 -10.30 -1.61 23.37
CA ASP A 216 -11.51 -1.62 24.18
C ASP A 216 -11.47 -2.78 25.20
N SER A 217 -10.93 -2.49 26.37
CA SER A 217 -10.90 -3.41 27.51
C SER A 217 -12.28 -3.64 28.14
N THR A 218 -13.31 -2.85 27.79
CA THR A 218 -14.64 -2.94 28.42
C THR A 218 -15.49 -4.08 27.86
N LYS A 219 -15.19 -4.58 26.66
CA LYS A 219 -15.81 -5.80 26.10
C LYS A 219 -15.19 -7.11 26.60
N HIS A 220 -14.12 -7.02 27.41
CA HIS A 220 -13.34 -8.17 27.89
C HIS A 220 -13.58 -8.48 29.38
N ASN A 221 -14.47 -7.73 30.03
CA ASN A 221 -14.89 -7.94 31.41
C ASN A 221 -16.39 -8.28 31.46
N ASN A 222 -16.75 -9.50 31.06
CA ASN A 222 -17.86 -10.22 31.66
C ASN A 222 -17.47 -11.71 31.63
N ASP A 223 -17.30 -12.24 32.84
CA ASP A 223 -17.00 -13.62 33.28
C ASP A 223 -15.55 -14.14 33.12
#